data_AF-A0A7C4CKZ9-F1
#
_entry.id   AF-A0A7C4CKZ9-F1
#
_cell.length_a   1.000
_cell.length_b   1.000
_cell.length_c   1.000
_cell.angle_alpha   90.00
_cell.angle_beta   90.00
_cell.angle_gamma   90.00
#
_symmetry.space_group_name_H-M   'P 1'
#
loop_
_entity.id
_entity.type
_entity.pdbx_description
1 polymer ?
#
loop_
_entity_poly.entity_id
_entity_poly.type
_entity_poly.pdbx_seq_one_letter_code
_entity_poly.pdbx_strand_id
1 'polypeptide(L)'
;MTLLSRMGKISAMLTILLIMLLQVFITNVYAQKVEVYPGSGAAQIVFYDASDKEIASMNFHYSGAIENVNMQNRLVARFIEFFVWMNEWDQRWATVIGEPTIEEKPKSVKIIGAKSQFKMHPFDIVTNVTVTNTGLLIFDGVLIATGTSSETQCTAFLLKMVAEEFDKAIFKEGDEIKECTIPSFKEADTIYTASKTVYWVDLVAVDGSFGIIMIDLNPRTHKGGFLIEDWRPDPYARTPVQWRHVAWGTLPNPGEVRRSTVAVFFHGPGDYRNYINIVNPLSELGIVRSEAEEAVEIFTVPDAKSLAQQALDKAKQALAMLMETGNVQDIQPLVEQAKSLLDQARAVEGGTPPTPTPTPAATPTPTPTPTPTPTPTPAATPTPTPTPAPGAPIEIIVVAVIMIIIIIVVVLLLILIRRKKSA
;
A
#
# COMPACT_ATOMS: atom_id res chain seq x y z
N MET A 1 14.73 -10.54 -45.23
CA MET A 1 14.98 -10.31 -43.80
C MET A 1 14.23 -9.08 -43.31
N THR A 2 12.96 -9.20 -42.91
CA THR A 2 11.80 -9.33 -43.81
C THR A 2 10.62 -8.71 -43.06
N LEU A 3 9.57 -8.33 -43.76
CA LEU A 3 8.30 -7.82 -43.22
C LEU A 3 7.82 -8.55 -41.93
N LEU A 4 8.14 -9.85 -41.78
CA LEU A 4 7.92 -10.65 -40.57
C LEU A 4 8.55 -10.09 -39.29
N SER A 5 9.76 -9.50 -39.32
CA SER A 5 10.39 -8.94 -38.11
C SER A 5 9.73 -7.63 -37.68
N ARG A 6 9.21 -6.84 -38.64
CA ARG A 6 8.40 -5.64 -38.35
C ARG A 6 7.01 -6.02 -37.85
N MET A 7 6.37 -7.04 -38.42
CA MET A 7 5.08 -7.56 -37.94
C MET A 7 5.20 -8.19 -36.54
N GLY A 8 6.31 -8.88 -36.23
CA GLY A 8 6.57 -9.40 -34.89
C GLY A 8 6.76 -8.28 -33.86
N LYS A 9 7.46 -7.20 -34.21
CA LYS A 9 7.62 -6.01 -33.34
C LYS A 9 6.32 -5.23 -33.13
N ILE A 10 5.50 -5.09 -34.17
CA ILE A 10 4.18 -4.44 -34.07
C ILE A 10 3.22 -5.30 -33.25
N SER A 11 3.23 -6.63 -33.44
CA SER A 11 2.46 -7.56 -32.60
C SER A 11 2.89 -7.48 -31.15
N ALA A 12 4.20 -7.47 -30.85
CA ALA A 12 4.70 -7.33 -29.49
C ALA A 12 4.33 -5.96 -28.88
N MET A 13 4.45 -4.86 -29.63
CA MET A 13 4.01 -3.54 -29.15
C MET A 13 2.51 -3.47 -28.92
N LEU A 14 1.68 -4.04 -29.80
CA LEU A 14 0.22 -4.08 -29.59
C LEU A 14 -0.14 -4.97 -28.40
N THR A 15 0.54 -6.10 -28.21
CA THR A 15 0.33 -6.96 -27.05
C THR A 15 0.75 -6.26 -25.76
N ILE A 16 1.88 -5.54 -25.75
CA ILE A 16 2.32 -4.74 -24.60
C ILE A 16 1.35 -3.59 -24.33
N LEU A 17 0.91 -2.87 -25.36
CA LEU A 17 -0.06 -1.78 -25.23
C LEU A 17 -1.43 -2.31 -24.77
N LEU A 18 -1.86 -3.48 -25.24
CA LEU A 18 -3.09 -4.15 -24.82
C LEU A 18 -2.97 -4.68 -23.39
N ILE A 19 -1.82 -5.19 -22.97
CA ILE A 19 -1.54 -5.58 -21.57
C ILE A 19 -1.52 -4.35 -20.67
N MET A 20 -0.88 -3.26 -21.09
CA MET A 20 -0.88 -1.98 -20.37
C MET A 20 -2.29 -1.38 -20.26
N LEU A 21 -3.07 -1.43 -21.34
CA LEU A 21 -4.48 -1.00 -21.33
C LEU A 21 -5.33 -1.96 -20.48
N LEU A 22 -5.12 -3.27 -20.52
CA LEU A 22 -5.79 -4.23 -19.63
C LEU A 22 -5.41 -3.98 -18.17
N GLN A 23 -4.17 -3.63 -17.86
CA GLN A 23 -3.72 -3.26 -16.51
C GLN A 23 -4.35 -1.95 -16.04
N VAL A 24 -4.61 -1.00 -16.94
CA VAL A 24 -5.41 0.20 -16.60
C VAL A 24 -6.88 -0.16 -16.30
N PHE A 25 -7.43 -1.23 -16.89
CA PHE A 25 -8.83 -1.66 -16.70
C PHE A 25 -9.05 -2.72 -15.60
N ILE A 26 -8.04 -3.49 -15.20
CA ILE A 26 -8.14 -4.53 -14.15
C ILE A 26 -7.94 -3.94 -12.73
N THR A 27 -7.42 -2.72 -12.61
CA THR A 27 -6.89 -2.19 -11.33
C THR A 27 -7.77 -1.11 -10.69
N ASN A 28 -9.09 -1.21 -10.85
CA ASN A 28 -10.01 -0.28 -10.22
C ASN A 28 -10.78 -0.98 -9.09
N VAL A 29 -10.01 -1.51 -8.15
CA VAL A 29 -10.51 -1.86 -6.81
C VAL A 29 -10.67 -0.54 -6.06
N TYR A 30 -11.91 -0.12 -5.83
CA TYR A 30 -12.18 1.12 -5.12
C TYR A 30 -12.78 0.84 -3.74
N ALA A 31 -12.24 1.49 -2.72
CA ALA A 31 -12.96 1.62 -1.45
C ALA A 31 -14.16 2.55 -1.68
N GLN A 32 -15.31 1.98 -2.05
CA GLN A 32 -16.50 2.77 -2.35
C GLN A 32 -17.32 3.08 -1.10
N LYS A 33 -17.22 2.28 -0.03
CA LYS A 33 -18.03 2.42 1.17
C LYS A 33 -17.23 2.11 2.43
N VAL A 34 -17.23 3.03 3.39
CA VAL A 34 -16.82 2.71 4.77
C VAL A 34 -18.05 2.91 5.64
N GLU A 35 -18.48 1.82 6.26
CA GLU A 35 -19.68 1.78 7.08
C GLU A 35 -19.29 1.58 8.53
N VAL A 36 -19.62 2.58 9.34
CA VAL A 36 -19.32 2.55 10.76
C VAL A 36 -20.54 1.96 11.44
N TYR A 37 -20.43 0.72 11.89
CA TYR A 37 -21.51 0.05 12.59
C TYR A 37 -21.37 0.28 14.10
N PRO A 38 -22.32 0.97 14.75
CA PRO A 38 -22.32 1.09 16.20
C PRO A 38 -22.56 -0.30 16.82
N GLY A 39 -21.67 -0.74 17.71
CA GLY A 39 -21.91 -1.89 18.60
C GLY A 39 -21.40 -3.27 18.14
N SER A 40 -20.68 -3.38 17.01
CA SER A 40 -20.10 -4.65 16.53
C SER A 40 -18.57 -4.73 16.56
N GLY A 41 -17.90 -3.71 17.12
CA GLY A 41 -16.51 -3.39 16.81
C GLY A 41 -16.47 -2.09 16.01
N ALA A 42 -15.61 -1.15 16.41
CA ALA A 42 -15.61 0.28 16.08
C ALA A 42 -16.01 0.72 14.66
N ALA A 43 -15.64 -0.01 13.61
CA ALA A 43 -15.97 0.35 12.22
C ALA A 43 -15.82 -0.85 11.28
N GLN A 44 -16.52 -0.86 10.16
CA GLN A 44 -16.25 -1.79 9.05
C GLN A 44 -15.88 -1.02 7.78
N ILE A 45 -14.83 -1.46 7.10
CA ILE A 45 -14.48 -0.97 5.77
C ILE A 45 -14.89 -2.03 4.75
N VAL A 46 -15.54 -1.64 3.67
CA VAL A 46 -15.93 -2.56 2.59
C VAL A 46 -15.46 -2.04 1.24
N PHE A 47 -14.73 -2.87 0.51
CA PHE A 47 -14.22 -2.57 -0.82
C PHE A 47 -15.11 -3.23 -1.86
N TYR A 48 -15.40 -2.48 -2.93
CA TYR A 48 -16.26 -2.93 -4.01
C TYR A 48 -15.50 -2.87 -5.34
N ASP A 49 -15.83 -3.78 -6.24
CA ASP A 49 -15.39 -3.67 -7.63
C ASP A 49 -16.25 -2.66 -8.41
N ALA A 50 -15.93 -2.45 -9.70
CA ALA A 50 -16.68 -1.54 -10.57
C ALA A 50 -18.14 -1.97 -10.85
N SER A 51 -18.54 -3.17 -10.42
CA SER A 51 -19.90 -3.72 -10.55
C SER A 51 -20.68 -3.68 -9.24
N ASP A 52 -20.23 -2.90 -8.25
CA ASP A 52 -20.80 -2.81 -6.90
C ASP A 52 -20.82 -4.14 -6.14
N LYS A 53 -19.95 -5.08 -6.49
CA LYS A 53 -19.81 -6.33 -5.74
C LYS A 53 -18.74 -6.17 -4.66
N GLU A 54 -19.05 -6.59 -3.43
CA GLU A 54 -18.07 -6.67 -2.35
C GLU A 54 -16.93 -7.62 -2.74
N ILE A 55 -15.70 -7.13 -2.63
CA ILE A 55 -14.48 -7.89 -2.93
C ILE A 55 -13.56 -8.00 -1.72
N ALA A 56 -13.69 -7.12 -0.73
CA ALA A 56 -13.01 -7.25 0.55
C ALA A 56 -13.75 -6.48 1.65
N SER A 57 -13.59 -6.91 2.90
CA SER A 57 -14.07 -6.17 4.06
C SER A 57 -13.15 -6.33 5.26
N MET A 58 -13.14 -5.34 6.14
CA MET A 58 -12.32 -5.34 7.35
C MET A 58 -13.09 -4.81 8.54
N ASN A 59 -13.01 -5.53 9.66
CA ASN A 59 -13.67 -5.16 10.90
C ASN A 59 -12.65 -4.60 11.90
N PHE A 60 -12.88 -3.37 12.34
CA PHE A 60 -12.03 -2.66 13.31
C PHE A 60 -12.60 -2.81 14.71
N HIS A 61 -11.72 -2.98 15.68
CA HIS A 61 -12.04 -2.92 17.10
C HIS A 61 -11.85 -1.50 17.64
N TYR A 62 -12.48 -1.18 18.78
CA TYR A 62 -12.34 0.13 19.45
C TYR A 62 -10.91 0.46 19.90
N SER A 63 -10.04 -0.55 19.93
CA SER A 63 -8.61 -0.36 20.22
C SER A 63 -7.79 0.15 19.03
N GLY A 64 -8.36 0.15 17.82
CA GLY A 64 -7.63 0.42 16.57
C GLY A 64 -7.05 -0.82 15.91
N ALA A 65 -7.21 -2.00 16.52
CA ALA A 65 -6.90 -3.28 15.90
C ALA A 65 -7.92 -3.62 14.81
N ILE A 66 -7.52 -4.47 13.87
CA ILE A 66 -8.43 -5.12 12.92
C ILE A 66 -8.63 -6.57 13.38
N GLU A 67 -9.89 -6.94 13.60
CA GLU A 67 -10.33 -8.26 14.08
C GLU A 67 -10.49 -9.30 12.98
N ASN A 68 -10.67 -8.86 11.74
CA ASN A 68 -10.61 -9.73 10.58
C ASN A 68 -10.57 -8.92 9.29
N VAL A 69 -9.99 -9.56 8.29
CA VAL A 69 -10.00 -9.15 6.89
C VAL A 69 -10.61 -10.30 6.10
N ASN A 70 -11.65 -10.00 5.34
CA ASN A 70 -12.22 -10.90 4.36
C ASN A 70 -11.88 -10.42 2.96
N MET A 71 -11.52 -11.33 2.08
CA MET A 71 -11.34 -11.07 0.64
C MET A 71 -12.10 -12.11 -0.15
N GLN A 72 -12.92 -11.68 -1.11
CA GLN A 72 -13.75 -12.55 -1.94
C GLN A 72 -14.56 -13.59 -1.13
N ASN A 73 -15.15 -13.16 -0.01
CA ASN A 73 -15.89 -14.00 0.95
C ASN A 73 -15.05 -15.06 1.70
N ARG A 74 -13.72 -14.93 1.70
CA ARG A 74 -12.79 -15.78 2.43
C ARG A 74 -12.15 -15.01 3.56
N LEU A 75 -12.00 -15.61 4.73
CA LEU A 75 -11.28 -15.01 5.84
C LEU A 75 -9.78 -15.14 5.60
N VAL A 76 -9.08 -14.03 5.35
CA VAL A 76 -7.66 -14.04 4.98
C VAL A 76 -6.75 -13.59 6.13
N ALA A 77 -7.24 -12.74 7.02
CA ALA A 77 -6.52 -12.30 8.20
C ALA A 77 -7.46 -12.17 9.39
N ARG A 78 -6.93 -12.39 10.60
CA ARG A 78 -7.69 -12.20 11.86
C ARG A 78 -7.17 -11.06 12.72
N PHE A 79 -5.88 -10.75 12.70
CA PHE A 79 -5.36 -9.77 13.66
C PHE A 79 -4.37 -8.87 12.96
N ILE A 80 -4.70 -7.58 12.87
CA ILE A 80 -3.77 -6.51 12.50
C ILE A 80 -3.69 -5.55 13.68
N GLU A 81 -2.60 -5.56 14.42
CA GLU A 81 -2.53 -4.87 15.71
C GLU A 81 -1.10 -4.55 16.15
N PHE A 82 -0.96 -3.68 17.16
CA PHE A 82 0.29 -3.60 17.92
C PHE A 82 0.32 -4.64 19.03
N PHE A 83 1.50 -5.13 19.33
CA PHE A 83 1.76 -6.18 20.28
C PHE A 83 2.97 -5.82 21.16
N VAL A 84 2.97 -6.32 22.39
CA VAL A 84 4.04 -6.11 23.37
C VAL A 84 4.43 -7.47 23.98
N TRP A 85 5.71 -7.85 23.90
CA TRP A 85 6.17 -9.21 24.24
C TRP A 85 6.44 -9.42 25.73
N MET A 86 6.12 -10.65 26.18
CA MET A 86 5.99 -11.24 27.52
C MET A 86 4.58 -11.15 28.12
N ASN A 87 3.72 -12.07 27.66
CA ASN A 87 2.37 -12.42 28.16
C ASN A 87 1.16 -11.57 27.71
N GLU A 88 1.29 -10.64 26.76
CA GLU A 88 0.16 -9.79 26.31
C GLU A 88 -0.04 -9.83 24.79
N TRP A 89 -0.59 -10.94 24.34
CA TRP A 89 -0.83 -11.32 22.94
C TRP A 89 -1.97 -10.59 22.21
N ASP A 90 -2.43 -9.41 22.66
CA ASP A 90 -3.66 -8.84 22.09
C ASP A 90 -3.92 -7.37 22.49
N GLN A 91 -4.16 -6.49 21.52
CA GLN A 91 -4.76 -5.18 21.79
C GLN A 91 -6.17 -5.30 22.37
N ARG A 92 -6.87 -6.45 22.22
CA ARG A 92 -8.20 -6.66 22.83
C ARG A 92 -8.17 -6.59 24.35
N TRP A 93 -7.02 -6.80 24.98
CA TRP A 93 -6.85 -6.55 26.41
C TRP A 93 -6.47 -5.12 26.75
N ALA A 94 -6.29 -4.23 25.78
CA ALA A 94 -6.15 -2.82 26.08
C ALA A 94 -7.50 -2.21 26.52
N THR A 95 -7.45 -1.31 27.49
CA THR A 95 -8.59 -0.48 27.88
C THR A 95 -8.74 0.65 26.87
N VAL A 96 -9.93 0.80 26.29
CA VAL A 96 -10.25 1.94 25.43
C VAL A 96 -10.33 3.20 26.29
N ILE A 97 -9.45 4.16 26.04
CA ILE A 97 -9.36 5.42 26.82
C ILE A 97 -9.90 6.63 26.05
N GLY A 98 -10.28 6.45 24.78
CA GLY A 98 -11.00 7.43 23.99
C GLY A 98 -11.79 6.76 22.88
N GLU A 99 -12.96 7.30 22.56
CA GLU A 99 -13.76 6.79 21.44
C GLU A 99 -12.99 6.96 20.12
N PRO A 100 -13.04 5.96 19.22
CA PRO A 100 -12.49 6.10 17.89
C PRO A 100 -13.12 7.28 17.17
N THR A 101 -12.29 8.17 16.62
CA THR A 101 -12.77 9.25 15.76
C THR A 101 -12.70 8.82 14.31
N ILE A 102 -13.69 9.22 13.51
CA ILE A 102 -13.71 8.98 12.07
C ILE A 102 -13.77 10.33 11.38
N GLU A 103 -12.72 10.64 10.66
CA GLU A 103 -12.62 11.86 9.86
C GLU A 103 -12.66 11.49 8.38
N GLU A 104 -13.57 12.11 7.62
CA GLU A 104 -13.59 12.03 6.15
C GLU A 104 -12.81 13.21 5.57
N LYS A 105 -11.78 12.90 4.81
CA LYS A 105 -10.95 13.86 4.08
C LYS A 105 -11.32 13.89 2.59
N PRO A 106 -10.99 14.98 1.86
CA PRO A 106 -11.15 15.02 0.41
C PRO A 106 -10.45 13.83 -0.27
N LYS A 107 -11.02 13.30 -1.36
CA LYS A 107 -10.52 12.12 -2.13
C LYS A 107 -10.67 10.75 -1.44
N SER A 108 -11.73 10.57 -0.64
CA SER A 108 -12.12 9.29 -0.03
C SER A 108 -11.13 8.72 0.98
N VAL A 109 -10.42 9.61 1.68
CA VAL A 109 -9.59 9.22 2.81
C VAL A 109 -10.45 9.19 4.07
N LYS A 110 -10.45 8.06 4.78
CA LYS A 110 -11.01 7.99 6.14
C LYS A 110 -9.92 7.74 7.15
N ILE A 111 -9.86 8.55 8.21
CA ILE A 111 -8.93 8.38 9.31
C ILE A 111 -9.70 7.82 10.51
N ILE A 112 -9.34 6.61 10.93
CA ILE A 112 -9.84 6.01 12.17
C ILE A 112 -8.77 6.23 13.24
N GLY A 113 -9.04 7.12 14.20
CA GLY A 113 -8.14 7.43 15.30
C GLY A 113 -8.60 6.75 16.58
N ALA A 114 -7.94 5.68 17.00
CA ALA A 114 -8.25 4.96 18.22
C ALA A 114 -7.20 5.22 19.31
N LYS A 115 -7.66 5.33 20.56
CA LYS A 115 -6.78 5.50 21.73
C LYS A 115 -7.06 4.41 22.75
N SER A 116 -6.02 3.68 23.14
CA SER A 116 -6.13 2.61 24.12
C SER A 116 -4.94 2.60 25.05
N GLN A 117 -5.08 1.92 26.18
CA GLN A 117 -4.02 1.72 27.16
C GLN A 117 -3.88 0.22 27.43
N PHE A 118 -2.67 -0.33 27.33
CA PHE A 118 -2.43 -1.72 27.70
C PHE A 118 -2.78 -1.93 29.18
N LYS A 119 -3.54 -2.98 29.51
CA LYS A 119 -4.00 -3.22 30.90
C LYS A 119 -2.87 -3.57 31.85
N MET A 120 -1.84 -4.19 31.34
CA MET A 120 -0.81 -4.87 32.13
C MET A 120 0.59 -4.28 31.86
N HIS A 121 0.74 -3.50 30.78
CA HIS A 121 1.93 -2.68 30.52
C HIS A 121 1.64 -1.16 30.56
N PRO A 122 2.60 -0.33 30.99
CA PRO A 122 2.44 1.11 31.13
C PRO A 122 2.58 1.82 29.77
N PHE A 123 1.69 1.50 28.84
CA PHE A 123 1.67 2.08 27.50
C PHE A 123 0.30 2.55 27.10
N ASP A 124 0.27 3.79 26.63
CA ASP A 124 -0.81 4.27 25.80
C ASP A 124 -0.46 3.99 24.33
N ILE A 125 -1.47 3.67 23.54
CA ILE A 125 -1.37 3.49 22.11
C ILE A 125 -2.38 4.37 21.40
N VAL A 126 -1.89 5.06 20.38
CA VAL A 126 -2.71 5.79 19.42
C VAL A 126 -2.53 5.12 18.07
N THR A 127 -3.61 4.59 17.50
CA THR A 127 -3.59 3.98 16.16
C THR A 127 -4.40 4.85 15.22
N ASN A 128 -3.76 5.39 14.19
CA ASN A 128 -4.43 6.06 13.08
C ASN A 128 -4.42 5.15 11.86
N VAL A 129 -5.59 4.86 11.31
CA VAL A 129 -5.71 4.09 10.06
C VAL A 129 -6.27 4.99 8.98
N THR A 130 -5.44 5.27 7.97
CA THR A 130 -5.84 5.97 6.76
C THR A 130 -6.30 4.95 5.74
N VAL A 131 -7.51 5.12 5.23
CA VAL A 131 -8.13 4.26 4.22
C VAL A 131 -8.27 5.08 2.95
N THR A 132 -7.63 4.67 1.87
CA THR A 132 -7.66 5.40 0.60
C THR A 132 -8.69 4.79 -0.35
N ASN A 133 -9.13 5.55 -1.36
CA ASN A 133 -9.97 4.99 -2.43
C ASN A 133 -9.27 3.90 -3.25
N THR A 134 -7.94 3.83 -3.28
CA THR A 134 -7.22 2.84 -4.09
C THR A 134 -7.10 1.47 -3.40
N GLY A 135 -7.69 1.28 -2.23
CA GLY A 135 -7.50 0.05 -1.45
C GLY A 135 -6.18 0.01 -0.67
N LEU A 136 -5.40 1.10 -0.68
CA LEU A 136 -4.23 1.27 0.17
C LEU A 136 -4.66 1.71 1.57
N LEU A 137 -4.08 1.06 2.57
CA LEU A 137 -4.26 1.37 3.98
C LEU A 137 -2.93 1.78 4.56
N ILE A 138 -2.94 2.79 5.42
CA ILE A 138 -1.76 3.25 6.12
C ILE A 138 -2.06 3.21 7.60
N PHE A 139 -1.40 2.30 8.30
CA PHE A 139 -1.42 2.20 9.75
C PHE A 139 -0.28 3.06 10.27
N ASP A 140 -0.60 4.13 10.99
CA ASP A 140 0.36 4.92 11.75
C ASP A 140 0.01 4.79 13.22
N GLY A 141 0.73 3.92 13.92
CA GLY A 141 0.54 3.73 15.35
C GLY A 141 1.71 4.20 16.18
N VAL A 142 1.36 4.77 17.33
CA VAL A 142 2.26 5.45 18.24
C VAL A 142 2.05 4.85 19.62
N LEU A 143 3.10 4.22 20.14
CA LEU A 143 3.18 3.74 21.51
C LEU A 143 3.86 4.81 22.36
N ILE A 144 3.25 5.16 23.49
CA ILE A 144 3.74 6.18 24.41
C ILE A 144 3.93 5.52 25.78
N ALA A 145 5.15 5.52 26.29
CA ALA A 145 5.42 5.01 27.63
C ALA A 145 4.81 5.94 28.70
N THR A 146 3.87 5.43 29.49
CA THR A 146 3.31 6.13 30.65
C THR A 146 4.07 5.80 31.94
N GLY A 147 4.95 4.81 31.90
CA GLY A 147 5.77 4.33 33.01
C GLY A 147 6.90 3.44 32.51
N THR A 148 7.78 3.04 33.43
CA THR A 148 8.84 2.06 33.15
C THR A 148 8.30 0.63 33.30
N SER A 149 8.66 -0.28 32.41
CA SER A 149 8.40 -1.72 32.56
C SER A 149 9.70 -2.51 32.40
N SER A 150 9.98 -3.39 33.37
CA SER A 150 11.11 -4.33 33.33
C SER A 150 10.76 -5.66 32.68
N GLU A 151 9.48 -5.92 32.43
CA GLU A 151 8.98 -7.22 31.94
C GLU A 151 8.83 -7.25 30.42
N THR A 152 8.67 -6.10 29.79
CA THR A 152 8.47 -6.03 28.35
C THR A 152 9.81 -6.04 27.61
N GLN A 153 9.90 -6.90 26.60
CA GLN A 153 11.16 -7.13 25.87
C GLN A 153 11.17 -6.57 24.45
N CYS A 154 10.00 -6.45 23.82
CA CYS A 154 9.87 -5.84 22.52
C CYS A 154 8.45 -5.33 22.28
N THR A 155 8.34 -4.43 21.30
CA THR A 155 7.08 -3.90 20.79
C THR A 155 7.01 -4.26 19.32
N ALA A 156 5.86 -4.69 18.82
CA ALA A 156 5.70 -5.00 17.41
C ALA A 156 4.39 -4.52 16.79
N PHE A 157 4.38 -4.36 15.48
CA PHE A 157 3.16 -4.42 14.68
C PHE A 157 3.04 -5.83 14.12
N LEU A 158 1.86 -6.43 14.25
CA LEU A 158 1.60 -7.84 13.99
C LEU A 158 0.43 -7.97 13.02
N LEU A 159 0.63 -8.73 11.94
CA LEU A 159 -0.43 -9.21 11.07
C LEU A 159 -0.49 -10.75 11.14
N LYS A 160 -1.62 -11.33 11.56
CA LYS A 160 -1.88 -12.78 11.56
C LYS A 160 -2.81 -13.18 10.42
N MET A 161 -2.33 -14.08 9.56
CA MET A 161 -3.00 -14.48 8.31
C MET A 161 -3.29 -15.96 8.26
N VAL A 162 -4.38 -16.30 7.59
CA VAL A 162 -4.83 -17.69 7.41
C VAL A 162 -3.97 -18.34 6.34
N ALA A 163 -3.10 -19.27 6.72
CA ALA A 163 -2.06 -19.73 5.80
C ALA A 163 -2.59 -20.57 4.65
N GLU A 164 -3.69 -21.30 4.86
CA GLU A 164 -4.35 -22.10 3.83
C GLU A 164 -4.88 -21.25 2.67
N GLU A 165 -4.95 -19.93 2.85
CA GLU A 165 -5.39 -18.99 1.83
C GLU A 165 -4.26 -18.63 0.86
N PHE A 166 -3.00 -18.83 1.22
CA PHE A 166 -1.83 -18.36 0.48
C PHE A 166 -0.90 -19.50 0.04
N ASP A 167 -0.44 -19.47 -1.21
CA ASP A 167 0.51 -20.45 -1.74
C ASP A 167 1.96 -19.99 -1.56
N LYS A 168 2.22 -18.69 -1.66
CA LYS A 168 3.58 -18.16 -1.59
C LYS A 168 3.68 -16.78 -0.97
N ALA A 169 4.86 -16.51 -0.43
CA ALA A 169 5.29 -15.20 0.01
C ALA A 169 6.50 -14.74 -0.80
N ILE A 170 6.46 -13.50 -1.29
CA ILE A 170 7.58 -12.85 -1.98
C ILE A 170 7.96 -11.60 -1.17
N PHE A 171 9.22 -11.41 -0.83
CA PHE A 171 9.62 -10.31 0.04
C PHE A 171 10.98 -9.73 -0.30
N LYS A 172 11.15 -8.44 -0.05
CA LYS A 172 12.43 -7.73 -0.19
C LYS A 172 13.13 -7.66 1.16
N GLU A 173 14.22 -8.40 1.29
CA GLU A 173 15.09 -8.43 2.46
C GLU A 173 16.45 -7.81 2.10
N GLY A 174 16.74 -6.63 2.65
CA GLY A 174 17.87 -5.84 2.16
C GLY A 174 17.75 -5.56 0.66
N ASP A 175 18.79 -5.89 -0.10
CA ASP A 175 18.82 -5.74 -1.56
C ASP A 175 18.28 -6.94 -2.33
N GLU A 176 17.98 -8.05 -1.65
CA GLU A 176 17.52 -9.29 -2.27
C GLU A 176 15.99 -9.39 -2.27
N ILE A 177 15.45 -9.97 -3.35
CA ILE A 177 14.05 -10.41 -3.40
C ILE A 177 14.04 -11.93 -3.26
N LYS A 178 13.28 -12.42 -2.30
CA LYS A 178 13.15 -13.85 -1.96
C LYS A 178 11.72 -14.31 -2.16
N GLU A 179 11.55 -15.59 -2.45
CA GLU A 179 10.25 -16.24 -2.64
C GLU A 179 10.23 -17.56 -1.86
N CYS A 180 9.13 -17.84 -1.16
CA CYS A 180 8.93 -19.10 -0.45
C CYS A 180 7.50 -19.63 -0.59
N THR A 181 7.34 -20.95 -0.55
CA THR A 181 6.05 -21.65 -0.63
C THR A 181 5.47 -21.89 0.75
N ILE A 182 4.32 -21.29 1.05
CA ILE A 182 3.70 -21.28 2.39
C ILE A 182 3.22 -22.68 2.84
N PRO A 183 2.58 -23.51 1.99
CA PRO A 183 2.16 -24.86 2.39
C PRO A 183 3.31 -25.82 2.74
N SER A 184 4.56 -25.46 2.44
CA SER A 184 5.72 -26.34 2.66
C SER A 184 6.32 -26.28 4.06
N PHE A 185 5.92 -25.30 4.87
CA PHE A 185 6.46 -25.08 6.22
C PHE A 185 5.85 -26.06 7.23
N LYS A 186 6.73 -26.72 7.99
CA LYS A 186 6.38 -27.64 9.08
C LYS A 186 6.38 -26.91 10.43
N GLU A 187 5.83 -27.57 11.44
CA GLU A 187 5.91 -27.16 12.84
C GLU A 187 7.37 -26.84 13.21
N ALA A 188 7.60 -25.62 13.72
CA ALA A 188 8.89 -24.97 14.00
C ALA A 188 9.69 -24.33 12.85
N ASP A 189 9.24 -24.39 11.58
CA ASP A 189 9.96 -23.74 10.48
C ASP A 189 9.77 -22.22 10.51
N THR A 190 10.67 -21.55 11.20
CA THR A 190 10.66 -20.10 11.38
C THR A 190 11.50 -19.42 10.30
N ILE A 191 10.91 -18.70 9.34
CA ILE A 191 11.67 -17.83 8.41
C ILE A 191 12.08 -16.51 9.09
N TYR A 192 12.58 -16.58 10.32
CA TYR A 192 12.90 -15.36 11.05
C TYR A 192 14.24 -14.79 10.59
N THR A 193 14.19 -13.59 10.04
CA THR A 193 15.37 -12.84 9.63
C THR A 193 15.57 -11.66 10.59
N ALA A 194 15.95 -11.93 11.85
CA ALA A 194 16.31 -10.86 12.80
C ALA A 194 17.48 -9.99 12.31
N SER A 195 18.29 -10.50 11.38
CA SER A 195 19.55 -9.90 10.96
C SER A 195 19.40 -8.87 9.87
N LYS A 196 18.32 -8.91 9.07
CA LYS A 196 18.12 -8.02 7.93
C LYS A 196 16.70 -7.47 7.90
N THR A 197 16.57 -6.21 7.51
CA THR A 197 15.28 -5.54 7.36
C THR A 197 14.50 -6.10 6.19
N VAL A 198 13.24 -6.44 6.43
CA VAL A 198 12.25 -6.75 5.39
C VAL A 198 11.49 -5.48 5.06
N TYR A 199 11.67 -4.93 3.85
CA TYR A 199 11.03 -3.68 3.44
C TYR A 199 9.58 -3.87 3.01
N TRP A 200 9.29 -5.00 2.38
CA TRP A 200 7.94 -5.37 2.01
C TRP A 200 7.82 -6.87 1.82
N VAL A 201 6.59 -7.37 1.98
CA VAL A 201 6.19 -8.74 1.67
C VAL A 201 4.88 -8.71 0.88
N ASP A 202 4.77 -9.62 -0.07
CA ASP A 202 3.60 -9.89 -0.88
C ASP A 202 3.18 -11.34 -0.63
N LEU A 203 1.91 -11.55 -0.30
CA LEU A 203 1.31 -12.85 -0.11
C LEU A 203 0.27 -13.10 -1.20
N VAL A 204 0.49 -14.18 -1.95
CA VAL A 204 -0.34 -14.51 -3.11
C VAL A 204 -1.26 -15.67 -2.76
N ALA A 205 -2.55 -15.50 -3.06
CA ALA A 205 -3.57 -16.51 -2.81
C ALA A 205 -3.28 -17.83 -3.54
N VAL A 206 -3.77 -18.95 -3.02
CA VAL A 206 -3.56 -20.28 -3.62
C VAL A 206 -4.02 -20.39 -5.07
N ASP A 207 -5.11 -19.69 -5.42
CA ASP A 207 -5.65 -19.64 -6.78
C ASP A 207 -5.09 -18.47 -7.61
N GLY A 208 -4.19 -17.66 -7.03
CA GLY A 208 -3.62 -16.47 -7.65
C GLY A 208 -4.62 -15.35 -7.91
N SER A 209 -5.83 -15.42 -7.35
CA SER A 209 -6.93 -14.49 -7.65
C SER A 209 -6.81 -13.15 -6.91
N PHE A 210 -6.04 -13.10 -5.83
CA PHE A 210 -5.75 -11.90 -5.04
C PHE A 210 -4.41 -12.04 -4.31
N GLY A 211 -3.98 -10.93 -3.70
CA GLY A 211 -2.90 -10.95 -2.72
C GLY A 211 -2.90 -9.74 -1.80
N ILE A 212 -1.96 -9.76 -0.87
CA ILE A 212 -1.78 -8.74 0.16
C ILE A 212 -0.33 -8.31 0.14
N ILE A 213 -0.09 -7.04 -0.20
CA ILE A 213 1.21 -6.41 -0.09
C ILE A 213 1.27 -5.58 1.18
N MET A 214 2.41 -5.64 1.81
CA MET A 214 2.71 -5.13 3.13
C MET A 214 4.04 -4.41 3.04
N ILE A 215 4.09 -3.14 3.41
CA ILE A 215 5.26 -2.28 3.19
C ILE A 215 5.63 -1.58 4.49
N ASP A 216 6.88 -1.74 4.92
CA ASP A 216 7.43 -1.04 6.06
C ASP A 216 7.78 0.40 5.69
N LEU A 217 7.04 1.35 6.25
CA LEU A 217 7.33 2.77 6.11
C LEU A 217 8.26 3.27 7.22
N ASN A 218 8.68 2.41 8.16
CA ASN A 218 9.64 2.73 9.22
C ASN A 218 10.75 1.65 9.44
N PRO A 219 11.51 1.27 8.40
CA PRO A 219 12.46 0.15 8.43
C PRO A 219 13.64 0.26 9.41
N ARG A 220 13.96 1.47 9.90
CA ARG A 220 15.05 1.68 10.88
C ARG A 220 14.68 1.20 12.28
N THR A 221 13.48 1.53 12.73
CA THR A 221 13.05 1.28 14.11
C THR A 221 12.61 -0.16 14.33
N HIS A 222 12.29 -0.88 13.26
CA HIS A 222 11.85 -2.26 13.31
C HIS A 222 12.82 -3.14 12.54
N LYS A 223 13.43 -4.10 13.24
CA LYS A 223 14.04 -5.25 12.58
C LYS A 223 12.94 -6.30 12.47
N GLY A 224 12.07 -6.10 11.49
CA GLY A 224 10.89 -6.91 11.27
C GLY A 224 11.18 -8.12 10.39
N GLY A 225 10.74 -9.30 10.82
CA GLY A 225 10.87 -10.55 10.09
C GLY A 225 9.50 -11.02 9.59
N PHE A 226 9.48 -11.63 8.40
CA PHE A 226 8.35 -12.42 7.94
C PHE A 226 8.43 -13.79 8.61
N LEU A 227 7.39 -14.14 9.36
CA LEU A 227 7.38 -15.32 10.20
C LEU A 227 6.32 -16.28 9.70
N ILE A 228 6.68 -17.54 9.56
CA ILE A 228 5.71 -18.62 9.47
C ILE A 228 5.96 -19.47 10.72
N GLU A 229 4.98 -19.60 11.59
CA GLU A 229 5.04 -20.35 12.84
C GLU A 229 3.74 -21.17 12.96
N ASP A 230 3.84 -22.49 12.99
CA ASP A 230 2.69 -23.35 13.27
C ASP A 230 2.42 -23.40 14.79
N TRP A 231 1.51 -22.55 15.29
CA TRP A 231 1.19 -22.48 16.72
C TRP A 231 -0.12 -23.20 17.04
N ARG A 232 -0.13 -24.55 17.01
CA ARG A 232 -1.34 -25.38 17.25
C ARG A 232 -1.74 -25.71 18.71
N PRO A 233 -1.44 -24.94 19.77
CA PRO A 233 -2.24 -25.03 21.00
C PRO A 233 -3.40 -24.04 21.05
N ASP A 234 -3.51 -23.06 20.13
CA ASP A 234 -4.63 -22.11 20.11
C ASP A 234 -5.85 -22.71 19.37
N PRO A 235 -7.05 -22.79 19.98
CA PRO A 235 -8.28 -23.14 19.26
C PRO A 235 -8.62 -22.17 18.10
N TYR A 236 -7.94 -21.02 17.98
CA TYR A 236 -8.02 -20.07 16.86
C TYR A 236 -6.90 -20.24 15.79
N ALA A 237 -5.97 -21.19 15.95
CA ALA A 237 -4.77 -21.36 15.11
C ALA A 237 -5.01 -22.01 13.74
N ARG A 238 -5.72 -21.30 12.86
CA ARG A 238 -5.55 -21.44 11.40
C ARG A 238 -4.63 -20.35 10.83
N THR A 239 -3.87 -19.64 11.68
CA THR A 239 -3.09 -18.46 11.27
C THR A 239 -1.58 -18.58 11.49
N PRO A 240 -0.89 -19.54 10.84
CA PRO A 240 0.54 -19.71 11.07
C PRO A 240 1.41 -18.69 10.33
N VAL A 241 0.87 -17.85 9.44
CA VAL A 241 1.66 -16.79 8.80
C VAL A 241 1.50 -15.49 9.59
N GLN A 242 2.62 -14.94 10.03
CA GLN A 242 2.71 -13.69 10.76
C GLN A 242 3.71 -12.75 10.10
N TRP A 243 3.37 -11.48 9.97
CA TRP A 243 4.38 -10.46 9.74
C TRP A 243 4.56 -9.66 11.01
N ARG A 244 5.81 -9.60 11.52
CA ARG A 244 6.14 -8.93 12.77
C ARG A 244 7.16 -7.83 12.52
N HIS A 245 6.77 -6.58 12.82
CA HIS A 245 7.70 -5.45 12.86
C HIS A 245 8.22 -5.31 14.27
N VAL A 246 9.31 -5.97 14.62
CA VAL A 246 9.77 -6.01 16.01
C VAL A 246 10.81 -4.91 16.27
N ALA A 247 10.52 -4.04 17.24
CA ALA A 247 11.49 -3.16 17.86
C ALA A 247 11.99 -3.81 19.17
N TRP A 248 13.15 -4.47 19.09
CA TRP A 248 13.82 -5.11 20.22
C TRP A 248 14.57 -4.10 21.09
N GLY A 249 14.56 -4.30 22.41
CA GLY A 249 15.36 -3.52 23.36
C GLY A 249 14.57 -3.13 24.61
N THR A 250 15.29 -2.71 25.66
CA THR A 250 14.68 -2.15 26.87
C THR A 250 13.75 -1.01 26.54
N LEU A 251 12.63 -0.99 27.25
CA LEU A 251 11.54 -0.08 26.96
C LEU A 251 11.86 1.38 27.28
N PRO A 252 11.07 2.28 26.67
CA PRO A 252 11.23 3.71 26.84
C PRO A 252 11.12 4.16 28.31
N ASN A 253 11.84 5.23 28.68
CA ASN A 253 11.53 5.96 29.90
C ASN A 253 10.14 6.61 29.79
N PRO A 254 9.48 7.01 30.90
CA PRO A 254 8.20 7.71 30.83
C PRO A 254 8.26 8.91 29.88
N GLY A 255 7.31 9.00 28.95
CA GLY A 255 7.22 10.02 27.91
C GLY A 255 7.93 9.68 26.59
N GLU A 256 8.73 8.63 26.52
CA GLU A 256 9.39 8.24 25.28
C GLU A 256 8.41 7.48 24.36
N VAL A 257 8.57 7.69 23.05
CA VAL A 257 7.59 7.37 22.02
C VAL A 257 8.19 6.41 21.01
N ARG A 258 7.46 5.35 20.65
CA ARG A 258 7.78 4.46 19.53
C ARG A 258 6.68 4.54 18.48
N ARG A 259 7.06 4.69 17.21
CA ARG A 259 6.11 4.78 16.09
C ARG A 259 6.35 3.64 15.12
N SER A 260 5.29 2.93 14.74
CA SER A 260 5.31 2.02 13.60
C SER A 260 4.36 2.52 12.53
N THR A 261 4.86 2.59 11.30
CA THR A 261 4.06 3.01 10.15
C THR A 261 4.14 1.92 9.09
N VAL A 262 2.99 1.36 8.71
CA VAL A 262 2.89 0.22 7.79
C VAL A 262 1.85 0.52 6.73
N ALA A 263 2.19 0.29 5.47
CA ALA A 263 1.23 0.32 4.38
C ALA A 263 0.74 -1.11 4.08
N VAL A 264 -0.57 -1.28 3.91
CA VAL A 264 -1.18 -2.54 3.47
C VAL A 264 -1.97 -2.28 2.20
N PHE A 265 -1.71 -3.04 1.16
CA PHE A 265 -2.34 -2.91 -0.14
C PHE A 265 -2.93 -4.26 -0.56
N PHE A 266 -4.25 -4.30 -0.66
CA PHE A 266 -4.98 -5.45 -1.18
C PHE A 266 -5.04 -5.36 -2.70
N HIS A 267 -4.68 -6.44 -3.39
CA HIS A 267 -4.61 -6.42 -4.84
C HIS A 267 -5.31 -7.60 -5.49
N GLY A 268 -5.69 -7.41 -6.74
CA GLY A 268 -6.30 -8.44 -7.59
C GLY A 268 -5.27 -9.47 -8.08
N PRO A 269 -5.56 -10.21 -9.16
CA PRO A 269 -4.72 -11.33 -9.58
C PRO A 269 -3.24 -10.98 -9.82
N GLY A 270 -2.38 -11.96 -9.58
CA GLY A 270 -0.94 -11.86 -9.77
C GLY A 270 -0.17 -11.59 -8.47
N ASP A 271 0.99 -10.96 -8.60
CA ASP A 271 1.92 -10.65 -7.51
C ASP A 271 2.41 -9.19 -7.59
N TYR A 272 3.29 -8.80 -6.68
CA TYR A 272 3.84 -7.44 -6.55
C TYR A 272 4.38 -6.85 -7.85
N ARG A 273 4.79 -7.67 -8.83
CA ARG A 273 5.32 -7.20 -10.11
C ARG A 273 4.28 -6.39 -10.90
N ASN A 274 3.00 -6.72 -10.73
CA ASN A 274 1.89 -5.98 -11.34
C ASN A 274 1.63 -4.62 -10.65
N TYR A 275 2.15 -4.44 -9.43
CA TYR A 275 1.86 -3.30 -8.55
C TYR A 275 3.12 -2.54 -8.16
N ILE A 276 4.19 -2.68 -8.95
CA ILE A 276 5.52 -2.09 -8.66
C ILE A 276 5.47 -0.55 -8.56
N ASN A 277 4.51 0.08 -9.25
CA ASN A 277 4.21 1.50 -9.20
C ASN A 277 3.63 1.96 -7.85
N ILE A 278 3.18 1.04 -7.01
CA ILE A 278 2.75 1.25 -5.63
C ILE A 278 3.86 0.82 -4.67
N VAL A 279 4.40 -0.39 -4.86
CA VAL A 279 5.39 -0.98 -3.96
C VAL A 279 6.67 -0.16 -3.89
N ASN A 280 7.24 0.22 -5.04
CA ASN A 280 8.53 0.90 -5.05
C ASN A 280 8.47 2.27 -4.38
N PRO A 281 7.57 3.21 -4.75
CA PRO A 281 7.58 4.54 -4.13
C PRO A 281 7.31 4.50 -2.62
N LEU A 282 6.48 3.57 -2.16
CA LEU A 282 6.21 3.40 -0.73
C LEU A 282 7.41 2.80 0.02
N SER A 283 8.05 1.77 -0.56
CA SER A 283 9.29 1.21 0.00
C SER A 283 10.39 2.26 0.07
N GLU A 284 10.54 3.07 -0.98
CA GLU A 284 11.52 4.15 -1.04
C GLU A 284 11.23 5.27 -0.04
N LEU A 285 9.96 5.64 0.15
CA LEU A 285 9.54 6.57 1.20
C LEU A 285 9.97 6.07 2.58
N GLY A 286 9.74 4.78 2.89
CA GLY A 286 10.17 4.17 4.15
C GLY A 286 11.69 4.22 4.35
N ILE A 287 12.44 3.81 3.31
CA ILE A 287 13.91 3.81 3.30
C ILE A 287 14.46 5.22 3.51
N VAL A 288 14.10 6.18 2.68
CA VAL A 288 14.67 7.52 2.73
C VAL A 288 14.35 8.23 4.04
N ARG A 289 13.15 8.02 4.59
CA ARG A 289 12.77 8.57 5.90
C ARG A 289 13.66 8.01 7.00
N SER A 290 13.81 6.69 7.04
CA SER A 290 14.63 5.98 8.02
C SER A 290 16.10 6.40 7.96
N GLU A 291 16.68 6.45 6.77
CA GLU A 291 18.07 6.83 6.58
C GLU A 291 18.30 8.32 6.89
N ALA A 292 17.33 9.20 6.59
CA ALA A 292 17.41 10.61 6.95
C ALA A 292 17.31 10.84 8.47
N GLU A 293 16.45 10.10 9.17
CA GLU A 293 16.39 10.11 10.64
C GLU A 293 17.74 9.69 11.25
N GLU A 294 18.34 8.62 10.73
CA GLU A 294 19.65 8.18 11.17
C GLU A 294 20.73 9.23 10.92
N ALA A 295 20.78 9.78 9.71
CA ALA A 295 21.75 10.80 9.34
C ALA A 295 21.66 12.05 10.25
N VAL A 296 20.45 12.50 10.61
CA VAL A 296 20.27 13.61 11.55
C VAL A 296 20.90 13.30 12.92
N GLU A 297 20.84 12.05 13.36
CA GLU A 297 21.42 11.64 14.64
C GLU A 297 22.93 11.48 14.59
N ILE A 298 23.46 10.84 13.55
CA ILE A 298 24.86 10.39 13.51
C ILE A 298 25.82 11.36 12.81
N PHE A 299 25.33 12.23 11.91
CA PHE A 299 26.21 13.14 11.19
C PHE A 299 26.83 14.19 12.10
N THR A 300 28.12 14.42 11.87
CA THR A 300 28.96 15.28 12.69
C THR A 300 29.21 16.63 12.04
N VAL A 301 29.13 16.72 10.70
CA VAL A 301 29.27 17.98 9.96
C VAL A 301 27.95 18.78 10.03
N PRO A 302 27.95 20.03 10.52
CA PRO A 302 26.71 20.82 10.68
C PRO A 302 25.89 20.97 9.39
N ASP A 303 26.55 21.20 8.26
CA ASP A 303 25.88 21.36 6.96
C ASP A 303 25.27 20.03 6.47
N ALA A 304 25.98 18.91 6.68
CA ALA A 304 25.44 17.58 6.37
C ALA A 304 24.21 17.27 7.22
N LYS A 305 24.27 17.57 8.53
CA LYS A 305 23.12 17.40 9.44
C LYS A 305 21.93 18.27 9.05
N SER A 306 22.17 19.50 8.58
CA SER A 306 21.12 20.37 8.06
C SER A 306 20.46 19.80 6.80
N LEU A 307 21.25 19.28 5.86
CA LEU A 307 20.73 18.62 4.65
C LEU A 307 19.96 17.34 4.98
N ALA A 308 20.45 16.53 5.93
CA ALA A 308 19.73 15.36 6.43
C ALA A 308 18.39 15.74 7.06
N GLN A 309 18.34 16.83 7.82
CA GLN A 309 17.08 17.34 8.39
C GLN A 309 16.11 17.78 7.29
N GLN A 310 16.59 18.45 6.25
CA GLN A 310 15.75 18.81 5.09
C GLN A 310 15.23 17.57 4.36
N ALA A 311 16.05 16.54 4.19
CA ALA A 311 15.62 15.26 3.62
C ALA A 311 14.51 14.61 4.45
N LEU A 312 14.68 14.60 5.78
CA LEU A 312 13.69 14.08 6.72
C LEU A 312 12.37 14.86 6.65
N ASP A 313 12.43 16.19 6.59
CA ASP A 313 11.25 17.04 6.49
C ASP A 313 10.48 16.77 5.18
N LYS A 314 11.19 16.54 4.07
CA LYS A 314 10.59 16.14 2.79
C LYS A 314 9.94 14.75 2.85
N ALA A 315 10.60 13.78 3.47
CA ALA A 315 10.02 12.45 3.66
C ALA A 315 8.76 12.49 4.55
N LYS A 316 8.76 13.31 5.62
CA LYS A 316 7.57 13.54 6.46
C LYS A 316 6.45 14.25 5.70
N GLN A 317 6.80 15.22 4.85
CA GLN A 317 5.84 15.89 3.97
C GLN A 317 5.21 14.90 2.98
N ALA A 318 6.01 13.99 2.39
CA ALA A 318 5.52 12.94 1.50
C ALA A 318 4.55 12.00 2.22
N LEU A 319 4.87 11.54 3.43
CA LEU A 319 3.97 10.70 4.22
C LEU A 319 2.65 11.43 4.54
N ALA A 320 2.70 12.70 4.95
CA ALA A 320 1.51 13.49 5.20
C ALA A 320 0.65 13.65 3.94
N MET A 321 1.28 13.90 2.78
CA MET A 321 0.58 13.97 1.50
C MET A 321 -0.01 12.63 1.08
N LEU A 322 0.67 11.51 1.34
CA LEU A 322 0.13 10.17 1.11
C LEU A 322 -1.13 9.95 1.96
N MET A 323 -1.07 10.30 3.25
CA MET A 323 -2.20 10.16 4.16
C MET A 323 -3.36 11.07 3.77
N GLU A 324 -3.11 12.26 3.22
CA GLU A 324 -4.17 13.19 2.80
C GLU A 324 -4.78 12.83 1.45
N THR A 325 -3.98 12.38 0.48
CA THR A 325 -4.43 12.20 -0.91
C THR A 325 -4.74 10.76 -1.28
N GLY A 326 -4.15 9.80 -0.55
CA GLY A 326 -4.15 8.39 -0.89
C GLY A 326 -3.43 8.03 -2.19
N ASN A 327 -2.79 8.99 -2.86
CA ASN A 327 -2.20 8.79 -4.17
C ASN A 327 -0.68 8.67 -4.08
N VAL A 328 -0.17 7.47 -4.41
CA VAL A 328 1.27 7.18 -4.40
C VAL A 328 2.03 8.01 -5.45
N GLN A 329 1.40 8.44 -6.53
CA GLN A 329 2.07 9.27 -7.55
C GLN A 329 2.30 10.70 -7.05
N ASP A 330 1.42 11.23 -6.21
CA ASP A 330 1.52 12.61 -5.70
C ASP A 330 2.76 12.79 -4.81
N ILE A 331 3.25 11.72 -4.17
CA ILE A 331 4.38 11.77 -3.25
C ILE A 331 5.75 11.61 -3.91
N GLN A 332 5.83 11.08 -5.13
CA GLN A 332 7.09 10.79 -5.81
C GLN A 332 8.03 12.01 -5.89
N PRO A 333 7.58 13.23 -6.26
CA PRO A 333 8.47 14.38 -6.33
C PRO A 333 9.11 14.73 -4.98
N LEU A 334 8.42 14.46 -3.87
CA LEU A 334 8.92 14.70 -2.52
C LEU A 334 9.89 13.60 -2.08
N VAL A 335 9.63 12.34 -2.44
CA VAL A 335 10.55 11.22 -2.20
C VAL A 335 11.88 11.42 -2.95
N GLU A 336 11.82 11.84 -4.22
CA GLU A 336 13.03 12.13 -5.00
C GLU A 336 13.81 13.34 -4.47
N GLN A 337 13.12 14.38 -3.99
CA GLN A 337 13.76 15.49 -3.29
C GLN A 337 14.46 15.02 -2.01
N ALA A 338 13.79 14.18 -1.20
CA ALA A 338 14.35 13.65 0.03
C ALA A 338 15.62 12.82 -0.24
N LYS A 339 15.58 11.93 -1.26
CA LYS A 339 16.72 11.11 -1.68
C LYS A 339 17.91 11.99 -2.08
N SER A 340 17.67 12.96 -2.97
CA SER A 340 18.72 13.87 -3.45
C SER A 340 19.35 14.68 -2.30
N LEU A 341 18.55 15.16 -1.36
CA LEU A 341 19.05 15.88 -0.17
C LEU A 341 19.87 14.95 0.74
N LEU A 342 19.44 13.71 0.92
CA LEU A 342 20.17 12.72 1.71
C LEU A 342 21.52 12.34 1.07
N ASP A 343 21.57 12.19 -0.25
CA ASP A 343 22.81 11.93 -0.97
C ASP A 343 23.78 13.11 -0.89
N GLN A 344 23.27 14.35 -0.98
CA GLN A 344 24.06 15.55 -0.73
C GLN A 344 24.59 15.59 0.70
N ALA A 345 23.75 15.25 1.68
CA ALA A 345 24.14 15.20 3.09
C ALA A 345 25.28 14.20 3.31
N ARG A 346 25.19 12.99 2.72
CA ARG A 346 26.25 11.98 2.74
C ARG A 346 27.55 12.46 2.10
N ALA A 347 27.46 13.16 0.96
CA ALA A 347 28.62 13.71 0.27
C ALA A 347 29.35 14.75 1.12
N VAL A 348 28.59 15.65 1.76
CA VAL A 348 29.13 16.70 2.65
C VAL A 348 29.76 16.07 3.90
N GLU A 349 29.12 15.07 4.51
CA GLU A 349 29.69 14.34 5.66
C GLU A 349 31.01 13.65 5.29
N GLY A 350 31.08 13.05 4.09
CA GLY A 350 32.28 12.38 3.57
C GLY A 350 33.40 13.30 3.10
N GLY A 351 33.24 14.63 3.17
CA GLY A 351 34.24 15.59 2.69
C GLY A 351 34.38 15.66 1.16
N THR A 352 33.47 15.03 0.42
CA THR A 352 33.38 15.18 -1.04
C THR A 352 32.56 16.43 -1.36
N PRO A 353 33.04 17.34 -2.22
CA PRO A 353 32.24 18.46 -2.67
C PRO A 353 30.94 17.93 -3.32
N PRO A 354 29.75 18.44 -2.94
CA PRO A 354 28.52 18.03 -3.58
C PRO A 354 28.64 18.34 -5.08
N THR A 355 28.55 17.30 -5.91
CA THR A 355 28.46 17.51 -7.36
C THR A 355 27.07 18.08 -7.63
N PRO A 356 26.93 19.24 -8.31
CA PRO A 356 25.61 19.80 -8.58
C PRO A 356 24.78 18.81 -9.39
N THR A 357 23.71 18.30 -8.80
CA THR A 357 22.71 17.49 -9.49
C THR A 357 22.01 18.39 -10.53
N PRO A 358 21.90 17.99 -11.80
CA PRO A 358 21.22 18.80 -12.81
C PRO A 358 19.78 19.07 -12.35
N THR A 359 19.42 20.34 -12.23
CA THR A 359 18.04 20.76 -12.02
C THR A 359 17.19 20.20 -13.17
N PRO A 360 16.05 19.52 -12.90
CA PRO A 360 15.13 19.12 -13.95
C PRO A 360 14.79 20.36 -14.78
N ALA A 361 15.10 20.32 -16.08
CA ALA A 361 14.75 21.41 -16.98
C ALA A 361 13.22 21.61 -16.90
N ALA A 362 12.79 22.85 -16.69
CA ALA A 362 11.38 23.19 -16.65
C ALA A 362 10.71 22.66 -17.91
N THR A 363 9.80 21.69 -17.75
CA THR A 363 8.96 21.21 -18.83
C THR A 363 8.19 22.43 -19.36
N PRO A 364 8.26 22.75 -20.66
CA PRO A 364 7.60 23.93 -21.20
C PRO A 364 6.12 23.87 -20.86
N THR A 365 5.64 24.92 -20.19
CA THR A 365 4.23 25.09 -19.85
C THR A 365 3.43 25.11 -21.17
N PRO A 366 2.42 24.26 -21.35
CA PRO A 366 1.58 24.33 -22.54
C PRO A 366 0.93 25.72 -22.60
N THR A 367 1.11 26.39 -23.73
CA THR A 367 0.51 27.70 -24.00
C THR A 367 -1.00 27.60 -23.82
N PRO A 368 -1.65 28.48 -23.02
CA PRO A 368 -3.08 28.42 -22.84
C PRO A 368 -3.78 28.59 -24.20
N THR A 369 -4.55 27.58 -24.59
CA THR A 369 -5.43 27.63 -25.76
C THR A 369 -6.46 28.74 -25.53
N PRO A 370 -6.69 29.65 -26.50
CA PRO A 370 -7.63 30.75 -26.32
C PRO A 370 -9.03 30.24 -25.96
N THR A 371 -9.58 30.82 -24.90
CA THR A 371 -10.92 30.54 -24.41
C THR A 371 -11.95 30.87 -25.51
N PRO A 372 -12.80 29.92 -25.94
CA PRO A 372 -13.86 30.22 -26.88
C PRO A 372 -14.84 31.23 -26.28
N THR A 373 -15.21 32.22 -27.08
CA THR A 373 -16.17 33.28 -26.76
C THR A 373 -17.52 32.67 -26.37
N PRO A 374 -18.20 33.15 -25.32
CA PRO A 374 -19.49 32.61 -24.92
C PRO A 374 -20.53 32.82 -26.04
N THR A 375 -21.06 31.71 -26.55
CA THR A 375 -22.19 31.68 -27.48
C THR A 375 -23.46 32.13 -26.73
N PRO A 376 -24.31 33.00 -27.31
CA PRO A 376 -25.53 33.47 -26.64
C PRO A 376 -26.48 32.34 -26.27
N THR A 377 -27.02 32.42 -25.06
CA THR A 377 -27.97 31.49 -24.47
C THR A 377 -29.28 31.45 -25.28
N PRO A 378 -29.71 30.30 -25.81
CA PRO A 378 -31.04 30.15 -26.40
C PRO A 378 -32.13 30.24 -25.34
N ALA A 379 -33.26 30.86 -25.71
CA ALA A 379 -34.45 30.99 -24.88
C ALA A 379 -35.04 29.62 -24.48
N ALA A 380 -35.68 29.57 -23.32
CA ALA A 380 -36.29 28.39 -22.74
C ALA A 380 -37.27 27.72 -23.73
N THR A 381 -36.98 26.47 -24.08
CA THR A 381 -37.85 25.59 -24.87
C THR A 381 -38.72 24.77 -23.89
N PRO A 382 -40.02 24.53 -24.18
CA PRO A 382 -40.95 23.92 -23.24
C PRO A 382 -40.59 22.49 -22.82
N THR A 383 -41.12 22.13 -21.64
CA THR A 383 -40.92 20.93 -20.84
C THR A 383 -40.90 19.61 -21.64
N PRO A 384 -39.89 18.73 -21.44
CA PRO A 384 -39.84 17.45 -22.12
C PRO A 384 -40.88 16.45 -21.58
N THR A 385 -41.50 15.77 -22.55
CA THR A 385 -42.25 14.51 -22.45
C THR A 385 -41.35 13.40 -21.86
N PRO A 386 -41.88 12.40 -21.12
CA PRO A 386 -41.10 11.40 -20.38
C PRO A 386 -39.94 10.77 -21.15
N THR A 387 -38.79 10.76 -20.50
CA THR A 387 -37.50 10.24 -20.96
C THR A 387 -37.59 8.74 -21.30
N PRO A 388 -37.14 8.29 -22.50
CA PRO A 388 -37.00 6.88 -22.80
C PRO A 388 -35.89 6.24 -21.94
N ALA A 389 -36.01 4.93 -21.72
CA ALA A 389 -35.15 4.14 -20.84
C ALA A 389 -33.64 4.37 -21.07
N PRO A 390 -32.80 4.26 -20.03
CA PRO A 390 -31.36 4.52 -20.12
C PRO A 390 -30.72 3.74 -21.28
N GLY A 391 -30.13 4.47 -22.22
CA GLY A 391 -29.23 3.88 -23.21
C GLY A 391 -28.07 3.20 -22.48
N ALA A 392 -27.59 2.09 -23.04
CA ALA A 392 -26.48 1.32 -22.50
C ALA A 392 -25.31 2.26 -22.11
N PRO A 393 -24.68 2.06 -20.93
CA PRO A 393 -23.58 2.91 -20.48
C PRO A 393 -22.52 3.04 -21.57
N ILE A 394 -21.96 4.25 -21.74
CA ILE A 394 -20.99 4.60 -22.78
C ILE A 394 -19.82 3.59 -22.83
N GLU A 395 -19.49 2.98 -21.70
CA GLU A 395 -18.50 1.91 -21.57
C GLU A 395 -18.81 0.68 -22.43
N ILE A 396 -20.09 0.26 -22.52
CA ILE A 396 -20.51 -0.85 -23.39
C ILE A 396 -20.36 -0.47 -24.87
N ILE A 397 -20.63 0.79 -25.21
CA ILE A 397 -20.46 1.30 -26.59
C ILE A 397 -18.98 1.30 -26.97
N VAL A 398 -18.10 1.74 -26.08
CA VAL A 398 -16.65 1.75 -26.30
C VAL A 398 -16.12 0.33 -26.45
N VAL A 399 -16.54 -0.62 -25.60
CA VAL A 399 -16.15 -2.04 -25.70
C VAL A 399 -16.63 -2.68 -27.01
N ALA A 400 -17.88 -2.40 -27.42
CA ALA A 400 -18.43 -2.90 -28.68
C ALA A 400 -17.65 -2.38 -29.89
N VAL A 401 -17.26 -1.10 -29.89
CA VAL A 401 -16.46 -0.49 -30.97
C VAL A 401 -15.06 -1.12 -31.04
N ILE A 402 -14.40 -1.32 -29.88
CA ILE A 402 -13.08 -1.97 -29.83
C ILE A 402 -13.14 -3.41 -30.36
N MET A 403 -14.16 -4.18 -29.97
CA MET A 403 -14.36 -5.55 -30.45
C MET A 403 -14.61 -5.60 -31.96
N ILE A 404 -15.40 -4.67 -32.51
CA ILE A 404 -15.61 -4.55 -33.96
C ILE A 404 -14.31 -4.27 -34.70
N ILE A 405 -13.47 -3.35 -34.18
CA ILE A 405 -12.18 -3.03 -34.78
C ILE A 405 -11.25 -4.26 -34.78
N ILE A 406 -11.20 -5.02 -33.68
CA ILE A 406 -10.40 -6.25 -33.58
C ILE A 406 -10.87 -7.28 -34.61
N ILE A 407 -12.18 -7.49 -34.74
CA ILE A 407 -12.74 -8.44 -35.73
C ILE A 407 -12.37 -8.02 -37.15
N ILE A 408 -12.47 -6.73 -37.49
CA ILE A 408 -12.08 -6.22 -38.82
C ILE A 408 -10.60 -6.48 -39.10
N VAL A 409 -9.72 -6.23 -38.12
CA VAL A 409 -8.28 -6.48 -38.25
C VAL A 409 -8.00 -7.97 -38.47
N VAL A 410 -8.66 -8.86 -37.73
CA VAL A 410 -8.53 -10.32 -37.89
C VAL A 410 -9.00 -10.77 -39.27
N VAL A 411 -10.14 -10.26 -39.75
CA VAL A 411 -10.66 -10.59 -41.09
C VAL A 411 -9.71 -10.10 -42.18
N LEU A 412 -9.16 -8.89 -42.07
CA LEU A 412 -8.18 -8.38 -43.03
C LEU A 412 -6.90 -9.22 -43.04
N LEU A 413 -6.40 -9.64 -41.87
CA LEU A 413 -5.26 -10.53 -41.77
C LEU A 413 -5.54 -11.90 -42.42
N LEU A 414 -6.72 -12.48 -42.21
CA LEU A 414 -7.13 -13.74 -42.84
C LEU A 414 -7.22 -13.63 -44.36
N ILE A 415 -7.75 -12.50 -44.88
CA ILE A 415 -7.79 -12.21 -46.32
C ILE A 415 -6.38 -12.10 -46.89
N LEU A 416 -5.47 -11.40 -46.20
CA LEU A 416 -4.07 -11.26 -46.61
C LEU A 416 -3.33 -12.60 -46.60
N ILE A 417 -3.59 -13.46 -45.61
CA ILE A 417 -3.02 -14.82 -45.54
C ILE A 417 -3.57 -15.70 -46.66
N ARG A 418 -4.86 -15.60 -47.00
CA ARG A 418 -5.46 -16.34 -48.12
C ARG A 418 -4.89 -15.91 -49.48
N ARG A 419 -4.73 -14.60 -49.71
CA ARG A 419 -4.14 -14.08 -50.96
C ARG A 419 -2.70 -14.55 -51.17
N LYS A 420 -1.95 -14.76 -50.09
CA LYS A 420 -0.56 -15.25 -50.13
C LYS A 420 -0.43 -16.76 -50.39
N LYS A 421 -1.51 -17.53 -50.30
CA LYS A 421 -1.55 -18.96 -50.66
C LYS A 421 -1.98 -19.21 -52.12
N SER A 422 -2.47 -18.18 -52.80
CA SER A 422 -2.97 -18.27 -54.19
C SER A 422 -2.04 -17.59 -55.21
N ALA A 423 -0.86 -17.16 -54.78
CA ALA A 423 0.26 -16.71 -55.59
C ALA A 423 1.47 -17.58 -55.22
#